data_AF-A0A919CJC3-F1
#
_entry.id   AF-A0A919CJC3-F1
#
_cell.length_a   1.000
_cell.length_b   1.000
_cell.length_c   1.000
_cell.angle_alpha   90.00
_cell.angle_beta   90.00
_cell.angle_gamma   90.00
#
_symmetry.space_group_name_H-M   'P 1'
#
loop_
_entity.id
_entity.type
_entity.pdbx_description
1 polymer ?
#
loop_
_entity_poly.entity_id
_entity_poly.type
_entity_poly.pdbx_seq_one_letter_code
_entity_poly.pdbx_strand_id
1 'polypeptide(L)' 'MNLMQFAILLCTLLCSLVAGLVFTFAVVVMTGIRTMGYLEFLKSFKAMDRVIQNNHPIFMLVWLGSVVALIASTVLGIW' A
#
# COMPACT_ATOMS: atom_id res chain seq x y z
N MET A 1 -15.97 -15.56 15.25
CA MET A 1 -15.52 -15.43 13.84
C MET A 1 -14.56 -16.59 13.58
N ASN A 2 -14.78 -17.38 12.53
CA ASN A 2 -13.88 -18.50 12.22
C ASN A 2 -12.60 -17.97 11.53
N LEU A 3 -11.58 -18.85 11.40
CA LEU A 3 -10.28 -18.46 10.85
C LEU A 3 -10.39 -17.90 9.43
N MET A 4 -11.24 -18.50 8.59
CA MET A 4 -11.49 -18.06 7.22
C MET A 4 -12.11 -16.66 7.16
N GLN A 5 -13.16 -16.40 7.96
CA GLN A 5 -13.80 -15.09 8.03
C GLN A 5 -12.82 -14.00 8.50
N PHE A 6 -11.97 -14.33 9.49
CA PHE A 6 -10.94 -13.41 9.97
C PHE A 6 -9.91 -13.11 8.88
N ALA A 7 -9.42 -14.14 8.18
CA ALA A 7 -8.45 -13.97 7.10
C ALA A 7 -8.98 -13.10 5.96
N ILE A 8 -10.22 -13.35 5.51
CA ILE A 8 -10.86 -12.56 4.44
C ILE A 8 -11.08 -11.12 4.89
N LEU A 9 -11.52 -10.89 6.13
CA LEU A 9 -11.70 -9.54 6.66
C LEU A 9 -10.38 -8.77 6.71
N LEU A 10 -9.30 -9.41 7.20
CA LEU A 10 -7.97 -8.81 7.24
C LEU A 10 -7.43 -8.54 5.84
N CYS A 11 -7.58 -9.50 4.92
CA CYS A 11 -7.20 -9.36 3.52
C CYS A 11 -7.94 -8.18 2.86
N THR A 12 -9.25 -8.11 3.04
CA THR A 12 -10.08 -7.02 2.48
C THR A 12 -9.63 -5.66 3.02
N LEU A 13 -9.37 -5.56 4.32
CA LEU A 13 -8.88 -4.34 4.95
C LEU A 13 -7.54 -3.91 4.37
N LEU A 14 -6.54 -4.80 4.34
CA LEU A 14 -5.19 -4.46 3.89
C LEU A 14 -5.17 -4.15 2.38
N CYS A 15 -5.88 -4.91 1.55
CA CYS A 15 -6.01 -4.63 0.12
C CYS A 15 -6.71 -3.29 -0.15
N SER A 16 -7.76 -2.96 0.60
CA SER A 16 -8.45 -1.66 0.46
C SER A 16 -7.53 -0.51 0.85
N LEU A 17 -6.71 -0.69 1.88
CA LEU A 17 -5.76 0.32 2.32
C LEU A 17 -4.62 0.52 1.31
N VAL A 18 -4.10 -0.56 0.70
CA VAL A 18 -3.16 -0.47 -0.43
C VAL A 18 -3.80 0.26 -1.62
N ALA A 19 -5.03 -0.09 -1.99
CA ALA A 19 -5.75 0.54 -3.09
C ALA A 19 -5.93 2.05 -2.86
N GLY A 20 -6.37 2.44 -1.66
CA GLY A 20 -6.49 3.85 -1.26
C GLY A 20 -5.15 4.58 -1.31
N LEU A 21 -4.08 3.97 -0.78
CA LEU A 21 -2.74 4.56 -0.78
C LEU A 21 -2.24 4.84 -2.21
N VAL A 22 -2.31 3.85 -3.11
CA VAL A 22 -1.84 4.00 -4.49
C VAL A 22 -2.72 4.98 -5.26
N PHE A 23 -4.03 4.94 -5.05
CA PHE A 23 -4.97 5.85 -5.70
C PHE A 23 -4.72 7.31 -5.30
N THR A 24 -4.63 7.60 -3.99
CA THR A 24 -4.31 8.94 -3.50
C THR A 24 -2.94 9.40 -3.97
N PHE A 25 -1.94 8.52 -3.99
CA PHE A 25 -0.61 8.85 -4.50
C PHE A 25 -0.67 9.25 -5.98
N ALA A 26 -1.37 8.49 -6.81
CA ALA A 26 -1.48 8.77 -8.24
C ALA A 26 -2.30 10.03 -8.55
N VAL A 27 -3.45 10.21 -7.90
CA VAL A 27 -4.44 11.23 -8.28
C VAL A 27 -4.21 12.57 -7.59
N VAL A 28 -3.69 12.60 -6.37
CA VAL A 28 -3.50 13.83 -5.59
C VAL A 28 -2.02 14.20 -5.45
N VAL A 29 -1.19 13.24 -5.03
CA VAL A 29 0.22 13.54 -4.71
C VAL A 29 1.02 13.79 -5.99
N MET A 30 1.00 12.85 -6.94
CA MET A 30 1.75 12.95 -8.19
C MET A 30 1.27 14.11 -9.07
N THR A 31 -0.04 14.37 -9.12
CA THR A 31 -0.59 15.52 -9.85
C THR A 31 -0.16 16.83 -9.22
N GLY A 32 -0.17 16.93 -7.89
CA GLY A 32 0.27 18.11 -7.15
C GLY A 32 1.74 18.42 -7.39
N ILE A 33 2.65 17.48 -7.09
CA ILE A 33 4.10 17.74 -7.21
C ILE A 33 4.56 17.97 -8.65
N ARG A 34 3.85 17.43 -9.65
CA ARG A 34 4.16 17.65 -11.08
C ARG A 34 4.03 19.12 -11.49
N THR A 35 3.26 19.92 -10.76
CA THR A 35 3.14 21.37 -11.02
C THR A 35 4.36 22.16 -10.52
N MET A 36 5.27 21.54 -9.78
CA MET A 36 6.51 22.16 -9.31
C MET A 36 7.56 22.24 -10.43
N GLY A 37 8.60 23.05 -10.23
CA GLY A 37 9.78 23.05 -11.10
C GLY A 37 10.53 21.71 -11.07
N TYR A 38 11.35 21.45 -12.08
CA TYR A 38 12.04 20.15 -12.23
C TYR A 38 12.84 19.72 -11.01
N LEU A 39 13.55 20.66 -10.37
CA LEU A 39 14.40 20.37 -9.21
C LEU A 39 13.55 20.05 -7.97
N GLU A 40 12.49 20.82 -7.75
CA GLU A 40 11.55 20.66 -6.64
C GLU A 40 10.76 19.36 -6.79
N PHE A 41 10.32 19.03 -8.02
CA PHE A 41 9.70 17.76 -8.34
C PHE A 41 10.64 16.60 -7.99
N LEU A 42 11.88 16.62 -8.47
CA LEU A 42 12.84 15.54 -8.26
C LEU A 42 13.18 15.36 -6.77
N LYS A 43 13.35 16.47 -6.04
CA LYS A 43 13.60 16.45 -4.58
C LYS A 43 12.41 15.86 -3.83
N SER A 44 11.18 16.26 -4.17
CA SER A 44 9.96 15.77 -3.54
C SER A 44 9.75 14.29 -3.83
N PHE A 45 9.90 13.88 -5.09
CA PHE A 45 9.80 12.49 -5.51
C PHE A 45 10.82 11.61 -4.76
N LYS A 46 12.10 12.03 -4.74
CA LYS A 46 13.16 11.32 -4.02
C LYS A 46 12.90 11.23 -2.52
N ALA A 47 12.34 12.26 -1.90
CA ALA A 47 12.02 12.25 -0.48
C ALA A 47 10.92 11.22 -0.16
N MET A 48 9.85 11.18 -0.95
CA MET A 48 8.78 10.19 -0.78
C MET A 48 9.27 8.76 -1.06
N ASP A 49 10.02 8.58 -2.14
CA ASP A 49 10.54 7.26 -2.52
C ASP A 49 11.49 6.69 -1.46
N ARG A 50 12.30 7.54 -0.81
CA ARG A 50 13.13 7.11 0.33
C ARG A 50 12.33 6.58 1.51
N VAL A 51 11.11 7.07 1.77
CA VAL A 51 10.25 6.52 2.83
C VAL A 51 9.91 5.06 2.51
N ILE A 52 9.63 4.77 1.23
CA ILE A 52 9.34 3.42 0.74
C ILE A 52 10.60 2.56 0.81
N GLN A 53 11.72 3.03 0.27
CA GLN A 53 13.00 2.30 0.25
C GLN A 53 13.56 2.02 1.65
N ASN A 54 13.28 2.89 2.62
CA ASN A 54 13.66 2.68 4.02
C ASN A 54 12.72 1.74 4.79
N ASN A 55 11.85 1.00 4.10
CA ASN A 55 10.95 0.00 4.70
C ASN A 55 10.09 0.58 5.82
N HIS A 56 9.50 1.76 5.63
CA HIS A 56 8.65 2.38 6.65
C HIS A 56 7.63 1.36 7.21
N PRO A 57 7.60 1.11 8.53
CA PRO A 57 7.00 -0.10 9.09
C PRO A 57 5.51 -0.21 8.78
N ILE A 58 4.78 0.92 8.82
CA ILE A 58 3.35 0.95 8.48
C ILE A 58 3.13 0.67 6.99
N PHE A 59 3.98 1.20 6.11
CA PHE A 59 3.88 0.93 4.68
C PHE A 59 4.12 -0.55 4.41
N MET A 60 5.15 -1.14 5.02
CA MET A 60 5.48 -2.55 4.87
C MET A 60 4.38 -3.47 5.40
N LEU A 61 3.80 -3.14 6.56
CA LEU A 61 2.65 -3.88 7.12
C LEU A 61 1.49 -3.90 6.14
N VAL A 62 1.15 -2.76 5.56
CA VAL A 62 0.01 -2.66 4.64
C VAL A 62 0.32 -3.33 3.30
N TRP A 63 1.50 -3.04 2.72
CA TRP A 63 1.91 -3.53 1.41
C TRP A 63 2.19 -5.04 1.45
N LEU A 64 3.18 -5.50 2.22
CA LEU A 64 3.49 -6.92 2.30
C LEU A 64 2.40 -7.70 3.01
N GLY A 65 1.79 -7.13 4.06
CA GLY A 65 0.71 -7.80 4.77
C GLY A 65 -0.49 -8.08 3.89
N SER A 66 -0.83 -7.19 2.93
CA SER A 66 -1.89 -7.46 1.96
C SER A 66 -1.58 -8.69 1.08
N VAL A 67 -0.34 -8.83 0.59
CA VAL A 67 0.10 -9.98 -0.20
C VAL A 67 0.00 -11.27 0.63
N VAL A 68 0.52 -11.24 1.86
CA VAL A 68 0.47 -12.40 2.76
C VAL A 68 -0.97 -12.77 3.11
N ALA A 69 -1.81 -11.80 3.42
CA ALA A 69 -3.22 -12.03 3.77
C ALA A 69 -4.02 -12.58 2.58
N LEU A 70 -3.72 -12.15 1.36
CA LEU A 70 -4.35 -12.64 0.14
C LEU A 70 -3.97 -14.10 -0.10
N ILE A 71 -2.68 -14.45 -0.03
CA ILE A 71 -2.21 -15.83 -0.16
C ILE A 71 -2.82 -16.72 0.93
N ALA A 72 -2.80 -16.27 2.19
CA ALA A 72 -3.38 -17.02 3.31
C ALA A 72 -4.89 -17.26 3.12
N SER A 73 -5.62 -16.25 2.67
CA SER A 73 -7.07 -16.36 2.40
C SER A 73 -7.36 -17.32 1.26
N THR A 74 -6.56 -17.30 0.19
CA THR A 74 -6.68 -18.24 -0.93
C THR A 74 -6.42 -19.67 -0.48
N VAL A 75 -5.35 -19.91 0.28
CA VAL A 75 -5.05 -21.25 0.81
C VAL A 75 -6.20 -21.73 1.69
N LEU A 76 -6.64 -20.93 2.67
CA LEU A 76 -7.74 -21.29 3.57
C LEU A 76 -9.10 -21.48 2.86
N GLY A 77 -9.29 -20.94 1.66
CA GLY A 77 -10.51 -21.13 0.88
C GLY A 77 -10.49 -22.36 -0.04
N ILE A 78 -9.31 -22.92 -0.28
CA ILE A 78 -9.14 -24.16 -1.06
C ILE A 78 -9.20 -25.40 -0.17
N TRP A 79 -8.75 -25.28 1.09
CA TRP A 79 -8.84 -26.31 2.13
C TRP A 79 -10.19 -26.29 2.86
#